data_AF-A0A536AH81-F1
#
_entry.id   AF-A0A536AH81-F1
#
_cell.length_a   1.000
_cell.length_b   1.000
_cell.length_c   1.000
_cell.angle_alpha   90.00
_cell.angle_beta   90.00
_cell.angle_gamma   90.00
#
_symmetry.space_group_name_H-M   'P 1'
#
loop_
_entity.id
_entity.type
_entity.pdbx_description
1 polymer ?
#
loop_
_entity_poly.entity_id
_entity_poly.type
_entity_poly.pdbx_seq_one_letter_code
_entity_poly.pdbx_strand_id
1 'polypeptide(L)'
;MEGADAAAADRRARRGMDGARRLDRGAGMGSLVLRPAARDSGSARARQAAAGAGVRGADTGGEELQEAAKADIVEHGRGFDDLGGGLRLGRVQHPRQRGGEVVGQLGSSHLVTIKPMQPVVIGDVIWKPSTEVVERSRLKRFMDRHGIETFEELLHRADQDIEWFWDAAIKDIDIAFYRDYDKVVDLSQGKQWAKWWVGGRMNIVQSCLDRHRDGDFAGKLAIIWEGEPGDVRRLTYGELDSQVSRLAGALRRLGVRQGDRIGIFMPMCPEVAVSVLAAAKVGAVIIPLFSGYGPEAIA
;
A
#
# COMPACT_ATOMS: atom_id res chain seq x y z
N MET A 1 46.06 13.42 -22.45
CA MET A 1 44.81 14.20 -22.41
C MET A 1 43.95 13.63 -21.29
N GLU A 2 44.49 13.73 -20.07
CA GLU A 2 43.95 13.27 -18.80
C GLU A 2 44.50 14.28 -17.80
N GLY A 3 43.63 15.02 -17.09
CA GLY A 3 44.09 16.06 -16.16
C GLY A 3 43.11 17.19 -15.89
N ALA A 4 41.97 17.26 -16.59
CA ALA A 4 41.00 18.34 -16.38
C ALA A 4 39.83 17.99 -15.45
N ASP A 5 39.53 16.69 -15.23
CA ASP A 5 38.28 16.30 -14.54
C ASP A 5 38.41 16.12 -13.01
N ALA A 6 39.61 15.85 -12.51
CA ALA A 6 39.85 15.68 -11.07
C ALA A 6 39.82 17.01 -10.28
N ALA A 7 40.04 18.15 -10.95
CA ALA A 7 40.13 19.47 -10.32
C ALA A 7 38.77 20.19 -10.17
N ALA A 8 37.69 19.62 -10.70
CA ALA A 8 36.33 20.15 -10.58
C ALA A 8 35.57 19.54 -9.39
N ALA A 9 35.87 18.30 -9.02
CA ALA A 9 35.24 17.60 -7.89
C ALA A 9 35.70 18.15 -6.52
N ASP A 10 36.99 18.49 -6.36
CA ASP A 10 37.56 18.98 -5.09
C ASP A 10 37.10 20.41 -4.71
N ARG A 11 36.67 21.21 -5.70
CA ARG A 11 36.16 22.58 -5.47
C ARG A 11 34.71 22.63 -4.96
N ARG A 12 33.94 21.55 -5.10
CA ARG A 12 32.55 21.47 -4.60
C ARG A 12 32.49 21.02 -3.13
N ALA A 13 33.50 20.31 -2.64
CA ALA A 13 33.59 19.83 -1.26
C ALA A 13 33.99 20.93 -0.24
N ARG A 14 34.66 22.00 -0.67
CA ARG A 14 35.20 23.05 0.22
C ARG A 14 34.31 24.28 0.44
N ARG A 15 33.09 24.31 -0.10
CA ARG A 15 32.13 25.42 0.12
C ARG A 15 31.00 25.12 1.12
N GLY A 16 31.03 23.98 1.79
CA GLY A 16 30.04 23.58 2.80
C GLY A 16 30.48 23.74 4.27
N MET A 17 31.70 24.21 4.52
CA MET A 17 32.25 24.33 5.87
C MET A 17 32.63 25.79 6.17
N ASP A 18 31.64 26.63 6.44
CA ASP A 18 31.82 27.83 7.26
C ASP A 18 30.44 28.42 7.59
N GLY A 19 29.92 28.10 8.77
CA GLY A 19 28.62 28.61 9.19
C GLY A 19 28.00 27.94 10.42
N ALA A 20 28.79 27.63 11.46
CA ALA A 20 28.22 27.22 12.74
C ALA A 20 29.02 27.82 13.90
N ARG A 21 28.62 29.00 14.36
CA ARG A 21 28.95 29.51 15.69
C ARG A 21 27.69 30.03 16.39
N ARG A 22 27.53 29.54 17.62
CA ARG A 22 26.74 30.05 18.75
C ARG A 22 25.23 30.15 18.56
N LEU A 23 24.50 29.39 19.39
CA LEU A 23 23.56 29.97 20.35
C LEU A 23 23.53 29.13 21.64
N ASP A 24 23.36 29.86 22.73
CA ASP A 24 23.55 29.49 24.14
C ASP A 24 22.25 28.94 24.78
N ARG A 25 22.42 28.42 25.99
CA ARG A 25 21.50 27.71 26.89
C ARG A 25 20.20 28.45 27.26
N GLY A 26 19.17 27.67 27.64
CA GLY A 26 18.32 28.00 28.80
C GLY A 26 16.81 27.70 28.69
N ALA A 27 16.29 27.05 29.75
CA ALA A 27 14.87 26.80 30.12
C ALA A 27 14.11 25.74 29.30
N GLY A 28 13.44 24.72 29.83
CA GLY A 28 12.88 24.51 31.17
C GLY A 28 11.36 24.34 31.07
N MET A 29 10.85 23.15 30.72
CA MET A 29 9.42 22.77 30.72
C MET A 29 9.39 21.24 30.93
N GLY A 30 8.88 20.67 32.02
CA GLY A 30 7.51 20.79 32.52
C GLY A 30 6.68 19.65 31.90
N SER A 31 6.71 18.45 32.50
CA SER A 31 5.94 17.30 31.99
C SER A 31 4.45 17.50 32.27
N LEU A 32 3.65 17.77 31.24
CA LEU A 32 2.19 17.75 31.32
C LEU A 32 1.69 16.35 30.95
N VAL A 33 1.31 15.57 31.96
CA VAL A 33 0.65 14.26 31.79
C VAL A 33 -0.84 14.52 31.60
N LEU A 34 -1.37 14.30 30.39
CA LEU A 34 -2.81 14.30 30.13
C LEU A 34 -3.35 12.87 30.32
N ARG A 35 -4.21 12.69 31.33
CA ARG A 35 -5.02 11.47 31.53
C ARG A 35 -6.26 11.52 30.63
N PRO A 36 -6.76 10.40 30.09
CA PRO A 36 -8.00 10.37 29.31
C PRO A 36 -9.20 10.64 30.23
N ALA A 37 -10.05 11.59 29.84
CA ALA A 37 -11.35 11.81 30.48
C ALA A 37 -12.32 10.68 30.09
N ALA A 38 -13.02 10.18 31.10
CA ALA A 38 -14.06 9.16 30.98
C ALA A 38 -15.22 9.62 30.09
N ARG A 39 -15.73 8.70 29.27
CA ARG A 39 -16.99 8.86 28.53
C ARG A 39 -18.14 8.68 29.49
N ASP A 40 -18.90 9.74 29.74
CA ASP A 40 -20.23 9.65 30.33
C ASP A 40 -21.27 9.44 29.22
N SER A 41 -22.04 8.36 29.40
CA SER A 41 -23.21 7.98 28.62
C SER A 41 -24.43 8.77 29.07
N GLY A 42 -25.08 9.49 28.16
CA GLY A 42 -26.34 10.19 28.44
C GLY A 42 -27.12 10.50 27.17
N SER A 43 -28.11 9.66 26.87
CA SER A 43 -29.14 9.86 25.84
C SER A 43 -30.13 10.98 26.21
N ALA A 44 -30.58 11.79 25.25
CA ALA A 44 -31.99 12.21 25.12
C ALA A 44 -32.24 13.05 23.84
N ARG A 45 -33.46 12.88 23.31
CA ARG A 45 -34.01 13.38 22.05
C ARG A 45 -34.55 14.83 22.13
N ALA A 46 -34.63 15.43 20.94
CA ALA A 46 -35.66 16.33 20.41
C ALA A 46 -35.78 17.77 20.96
N ARG A 47 -35.73 18.75 20.04
CA ARG A 47 -36.91 19.54 19.62
C ARG A 47 -36.63 20.39 18.38
N GLN A 48 -37.66 20.44 17.54
CA GLN A 48 -37.84 21.18 16.32
C GLN A 48 -38.55 22.49 16.65
N ALA A 49 -38.15 23.61 16.04
CA ALA A 49 -38.98 24.81 15.90
C ALA A 49 -38.50 25.64 14.70
N ALA A 50 -39.43 25.94 13.81
CA ALA A 50 -39.28 26.75 12.62
C ALA A 50 -39.82 28.17 12.83
N ALA A 51 -39.16 29.17 12.21
CA ALA A 51 -39.66 30.46 11.70
C ALA A 51 -38.40 31.25 11.27
N GLY A 52 -38.23 31.80 10.08
CA GLY A 52 -39.17 32.34 9.11
C GLY A 52 -38.97 33.85 9.02
N ALA A 53 -38.09 34.31 8.10
CA ALA A 53 -38.11 35.66 7.52
C ALA A 53 -37.13 35.72 6.35
N GLY A 54 -37.65 35.91 5.13
CA GLY A 54 -36.86 36.06 3.92
C GLY A 54 -36.51 37.52 3.62
N VAL A 55 -35.44 37.71 2.85
CA VAL A 55 -35.24 38.85 1.94
C VAL A 55 -34.65 38.29 0.65
N ARG A 56 -35.30 38.62 -0.47
CA ARG A 56 -34.91 38.28 -1.85
C ARG A 56 -33.88 39.29 -2.39
N GLY A 57 -32.95 38.80 -3.20
CA GLY A 57 -32.05 39.60 -4.03
C GLY A 57 -31.11 38.71 -4.88
N ALA A 58 -31.58 38.40 -6.09
CA ALA A 58 -30.92 37.94 -7.33
C ALA A 58 -29.38 37.73 -7.35
N ASP A 59 -28.86 36.53 -7.73
CA ASP A 59 -28.68 35.97 -9.10
C ASP A 59 -27.24 36.28 -9.60
N THR A 60 -26.41 35.42 -10.19
CA THR A 60 -26.50 34.07 -10.77
C THR A 60 -25.04 33.58 -10.91
N GLY A 61 -24.75 32.31 -10.63
CA GLY A 61 -23.41 31.73 -10.93
C GLY A 61 -22.97 30.53 -10.09
N GLY A 62 -23.80 30.06 -9.15
CA GLY A 62 -23.43 28.97 -8.22
C GLY A 62 -24.11 27.62 -8.46
N GLU A 63 -25.12 27.54 -9.33
CA GLU A 63 -26.00 26.37 -9.41
C GLU A 63 -25.65 25.38 -10.54
N GLU A 64 -24.92 25.79 -11.59
CA GLU A 64 -24.51 24.85 -12.67
C GLU A 64 -23.42 23.85 -12.25
N LEU A 65 -22.64 24.14 -11.21
CA LEU A 65 -21.55 23.25 -10.76
C LEU A 65 -22.00 22.21 -9.71
N GLN A 66 -23.17 22.38 -9.09
CA GLN A 66 -23.75 21.37 -8.19
C GLN A 66 -24.66 20.37 -8.91
N GLU A 67 -25.24 20.77 -10.05
CA GLU A 67 -26.13 19.89 -10.82
C GLU A 67 -25.37 18.86 -11.67
N ALA A 68 -24.16 19.20 -12.14
CA ALA A 68 -23.29 18.26 -12.86
C ALA A 68 -22.76 17.12 -11.97
N ALA A 69 -22.67 17.33 -10.65
CA ALA A 69 -22.20 16.30 -9.70
C ALA A 69 -23.31 15.34 -9.24
N LYS A 70 -24.58 15.59 -9.60
CA LYS A 70 -25.73 14.74 -9.28
C LYS A 70 -26.21 13.88 -10.45
N ALA A 71 -25.73 14.13 -11.66
CA ALA A 71 -26.26 13.50 -12.88
C ALA A 71 -25.74 12.08 -13.18
N ASP A 72 -24.66 11.61 -12.54
CA ASP A 72 -24.09 10.27 -12.81
C ASP A 72 -24.45 9.19 -11.77
N ILE A 73 -25.42 9.46 -10.89
CA ILE A 73 -26.04 8.41 -10.07
C ILE A 73 -27.27 7.88 -10.82
N VAL A 74 -27.04 7.08 -11.86
CA VAL A 74 -28.09 6.29 -12.49
C VAL A 74 -28.31 5.05 -11.63
N GLU A 75 -29.44 5.05 -10.92
CA GLU A 75 -30.02 3.88 -10.26
C GLU A 75 -30.07 2.67 -11.21
N HIS A 76 -29.34 1.61 -10.88
CA HIS A 76 -29.70 0.25 -11.28
C HIS A 76 -30.21 -0.49 -10.05
N GLY A 77 -31.38 -0.06 -9.57
CA GLY A 77 -32.21 -0.87 -8.69
C GLY A 77 -32.94 -1.93 -9.51
N ARG A 78 -32.39 -3.15 -9.57
CA ARG A 78 -33.20 -4.36 -9.72
C ARG A 78 -32.96 -5.24 -8.49
N GLY A 79 -34.05 -5.47 -7.76
CA GLY A 79 -34.07 -6.01 -6.42
C GLY A 79 -33.55 -7.44 -6.29
N PHE A 80 -33.11 -7.74 -5.07
CA PHE A 80 -32.62 -9.04 -4.61
C PHE A 80 -33.75 -9.88 -3.96
N ASP A 81 -35.01 -9.60 -4.29
CA ASP A 81 -36.19 -10.19 -3.63
C ASP A 81 -36.84 -11.36 -4.40
N ASP A 82 -36.26 -11.80 -5.52
CA ASP A 82 -36.89 -12.82 -6.39
C ASP A 82 -36.17 -14.19 -6.44
N LEU A 83 -35.46 -14.55 -5.37
CA LEU A 83 -35.00 -15.92 -5.16
C LEU A 83 -35.90 -16.64 -4.15
N GLY A 84 -37.10 -16.95 -4.60
CA GLY A 84 -37.95 -17.95 -3.97
C GLY A 84 -37.25 -19.31 -3.92
N GLY A 85 -36.79 -19.69 -2.74
CA GLY A 85 -36.17 -20.99 -2.50
C GLY A 85 -35.86 -21.19 -1.02
N GLY A 86 -36.85 -21.63 -0.25
CA GLY A 86 -36.71 -21.89 1.18
C GLY A 86 -35.67 -22.98 1.48
N LEU A 87 -34.52 -22.58 2.00
CA LEU A 87 -33.56 -23.49 2.66
C LEU A 87 -33.80 -23.49 4.16
N ARG A 88 -34.46 -24.55 4.66
CA ARG A 88 -34.52 -24.83 6.11
C ARG A 88 -33.21 -25.47 6.56
N LEU A 89 -32.49 -24.78 7.45
CA LEU A 89 -31.35 -25.35 8.18
C LEU A 89 -31.83 -26.44 9.15
N GLY A 90 -31.62 -27.70 8.76
CA GLY A 90 -31.84 -28.86 9.63
C GLY A 90 -30.71 -28.98 10.66
N ARG A 91 -31.09 -29.10 11.94
CA ARG A 91 -30.19 -29.28 13.08
C ARG A 91 -29.56 -30.68 13.03
N VAL A 92 -28.25 -30.78 12.82
CA VAL A 92 -27.54 -32.06 12.88
C VAL A 92 -27.38 -32.46 14.35
N GLN A 93 -28.10 -33.50 14.78
CA GLN A 93 -27.81 -34.23 16.01
C GLN A 93 -26.78 -35.32 15.70
N HIS A 94 -25.66 -35.33 16.42
CA HIS A 94 -24.68 -36.41 16.34
C HIS A 94 -25.19 -37.69 17.04
N PRO A 95 -25.37 -38.82 16.35
CA PRO A 95 -25.68 -40.08 17.00
C PRO A 95 -24.39 -40.75 17.49
N ARG A 96 -24.40 -41.15 18.77
CA ARG A 96 -23.38 -42.01 19.38
C ARG A 96 -23.35 -43.36 18.65
N GLN A 97 -22.14 -43.81 18.30
CA GLN A 97 -21.93 -45.07 17.62
C GLN A 97 -22.29 -46.27 18.50
N ARG A 98 -23.17 -47.15 17.98
CA ARG A 98 -23.25 -48.56 18.33
C ARG A 98 -23.41 -49.34 17.03
N GLY A 99 -22.60 -50.38 16.89
CA GLY A 99 -22.50 -51.22 15.70
C GLY A 99 -23.79 -51.97 15.38
N GLY A 100 -24.07 -52.05 14.09
CA GLY A 100 -25.13 -52.85 13.48
C GLY A 100 -25.09 -52.63 11.97
N GLU A 101 -24.84 -53.69 11.21
CA GLU A 101 -24.94 -53.70 9.74
C GLU A 101 -26.34 -53.25 9.30
N VAL A 102 -26.39 -52.26 8.41
CA VAL A 102 -27.57 -51.94 7.63
C VAL A 102 -27.21 -52.14 6.17
N VAL A 103 -27.62 -53.28 5.62
CA VAL A 103 -27.61 -53.55 4.18
C VAL A 103 -28.79 -52.79 3.57
N GLY A 104 -28.49 -51.69 2.88
CA GLY A 104 -29.44 -50.93 2.08
C GLY A 104 -28.95 -50.85 0.64
N GLN A 105 -29.67 -51.53 -0.26
CA GLN A 105 -29.45 -51.46 -1.70
C GLN A 105 -29.76 -50.04 -2.20
N LEU A 106 -28.74 -49.36 -2.73
CA LEU A 106 -28.87 -48.12 -3.48
C LEU A 106 -28.20 -48.29 -4.85
N GLY A 107 -28.87 -47.76 -5.88
CA GLY A 107 -28.60 -47.99 -7.29
C GLY A 107 -27.20 -47.60 -7.75
N SER A 108 -26.85 -48.12 -8.94
CA SER A 108 -25.61 -47.95 -9.70
C SER A 108 -24.77 -46.75 -9.24
N SER A 109 -23.95 -47.00 -8.23
CA SER A 109 -22.97 -46.04 -7.75
C SER A 109 -21.75 -46.27 -8.62
N HIS A 110 -21.44 -45.31 -9.48
CA HIS A 110 -20.10 -45.26 -10.06
C HIS A 110 -19.13 -45.13 -8.88
N LEU A 111 -18.50 -46.25 -8.51
CA LEU A 111 -17.38 -46.26 -7.59
C LEU A 111 -16.28 -45.43 -8.24
N VAL A 112 -16.21 -44.15 -7.89
CA VAL A 112 -15.03 -43.34 -8.14
C VAL A 112 -13.93 -44.00 -7.32
N THR A 113 -13.10 -44.80 -7.96
CA THR A 113 -11.83 -45.21 -7.38
C THR A 113 -11.04 -43.92 -7.19
N ILE A 114 -11.03 -43.40 -5.95
CA ILE A 114 -10.08 -42.35 -5.58
C ILE A 114 -8.72 -43.00 -5.76
N LYS A 115 -8.04 -42.63 -6.85
CA LYS A 115 -6.66 -43.03 -7.08
C LYS A 115 -5.91 -42.64 -5.80
N PRO A 116 -5.28 -43.58 -5.08
CA PRO A 116 -4.53 -43.22 -3.88
C PRO A 116 -3.59 -42.10 -4.26
N MET A 117 -3.61 -41.00 -3.49
CA MET A 117 -2.77 -39.83 -3.73
C MET A 117 -1.36 -40.36 -3.94
N GLN A 118 -0.80 -40.13 -5.14
CA GLN A 118 0.54 -40.62 -5.44
C GLN A 118 1.43 -40.09 -4.32
N PRO A 119 2.22 -40.95 -3.65
CA PRO A 119 3.14 -40.48 -2.64
C PRO A 119 3.99 -39.39 -3.31
N VAL A 120 3.98 -38.19 -2.71
CA VAL A 120 4.93 -37.15 -3.10
C VAL A 120 6.29 -37.71 -2.71
N VAL A 121 6.93 -38.37 -3.67
CA VAL A 121 8.35 -38.65 -3.57
C VAL A 121 8.98 -37.27 -3.49
N ILE A 122 9.60 -36.94 -2.36
CA ILE A 122 10.53 -35.82 -2.27
C ILE A 122 11.67 -36.19 -3.22
N GLY A 123 11.48 -35.86 -4.48
CA GLY A 123 12.33 -36.21 -5.60
C GLY A 123 13.07 -35.00 -6.14
N ASP A 124 13.97 -35.29 -7.07
CA ASP A 124 14.92 -34.37 -7.68
C ASP A 124 14.28 -33.07 -8.16
N VAL A 125 15.03 -31.98 -8.03
CA VAL A 125 14.66 -30.61 -8.44
C VAL A 125 13.99 -30.62 -9.82
N ILE A 126 12.67 -30.35 -9.85
CA ILE A 126 11.82 -30.47 -11.05
C ILE A 126 12.12 -29.41 -12.13
N TRP A 127 12.81 -28.33 -11.75
CA TRP A 127 13.21 -27.26 -12.65
C TRP A 127 14.41 -26.50 -12.09
N LYS A 128 15.37 -26.18 -12.97
CA LYS A 128 16.48 -25.26 -12.68
C LYS A 128 16.49 -24.17 -13.74
N PRO A 129 16.81 -22.91 -13.38
CA PRO A 129 16.97 -21.85 -14.36
C PRO A 129 18.12 -22.20 -15.32
N SER A 130 17.94 -21.93 -16.61
CA SER A 130 19.04 -22.02 -17.57
C SER A 130 20.09 -20.95 -17.26
N THR A 131 21.32 -21.17 -17.72
CA THR A 131 22.40 -20.17 -17.62
C THR A 131 21.98 -18.82 -18.17
N GLU A 132 21.28 -18.79 -19.31
CA GLU A 132 20.75 -17.55 -19.90
C GLU A 132 19.81 -16.79 -18.93
N VAL A 133 18.91 -17.51 -18.23
CA VAL A 133 18.00 -16.90 -17.25
C VAL A 133 18.76 -16.34 -16.06
N VAL A 134 19.80 -17.04 -15.61
CA VAL A 134 20.66 -16.58 -14.51
C VAL A 134 21.42 -15.32 -14.91
N GLU A 135 22.11 -15.33 -16.06
CA GLU A 135 22.94 -14.22 -16.54
C GLU A 135 22.15 -12.92 -16.77
N ARG A 136 20.91 -13.01 -17.25
CA ARG A 136 20.06 -11.81 -17.44
C ARG A 136 19.36 -11.33 -16.16
N SER A 137 19.51 -12.03 -15.04
CA SER A 137 18.78 -11.71 -13.82
C SER A 137 19.34 -10.47 -13.12
N ARG A 138 18.46 -9.68 -12.49
CA ARG A 138 18.90 -8.54 -11.66
C ARG A 138 19.73 -8.98 -10.46
N LEU A 139 19.45 -10.18 -9.94
CA LEU A 139 20.19 -10.76 -8.83
C LEU A 139 21.63 -11.09 -9.20
N LYS A 140 21.85 -11.69 -10.39
CA LYS A 140 23.21 -11.95 -10.90
C LYS A 140 24.00 -10.65 -11.07
N ARG A 141 23.40 -9.62 -11.67
CA ARG A 141 24.02 -8.28 -11.77
C ARG A 141 24.38 -7.69 -10.40
N PHE A 142 23.52 -7.87 -9.40
CA PHE A 142 23.80 -7.43 -8.02
C PHE A 142 24.99 -8.20 -7.43
N MET A 143 24.99 -9.53 -7.55
CA MET A 143 26.09 -10.39 -7.08
C MET A 143 27.42 -10.02 -7.74
N ASP A 144 27.44 -9.83 -9.07
CA ASP A 144 28.64 -9.46 -9.82
C ASP A 144 29.22 -8.13 -9.35
N ARG A 145 28.37 -7.11 -9.12
CA ARG A 145 28.80 -5.82 -8.61
C ARG A 145 29.45 -5.92 -7.22
N HIS A 146 29.04 -6.89 -6.43
CA HIS A 146 29.55 -7.12 -5.09
C HIS A 146 30.62 -8.22 -5.01
N GLY A 147 31.04 -8.76 -6.16
CA GLY A 147 32.07 -9.80 -6.26
C GLY A 147 31.65 -11.13 -5.62
N ILE A 148 30.36 -11.48 -5.69
CA ILE A 148 29.80 -12.68 -5.08
C ILE A 148 29.56 -13.72 -6.18
N GLU A 149 30.12 -14.92 -6.04
CA GLU A 149 30.12 -15.92 -7.10
C GLU A 149 28.86 -16.79 -7.08
N THR A 150 28.36 -17.10 -5.88
CA THR A 150 27.25 -18.04 -5.69
C THR A 150 26.12 -17.46 -4.86
N PHE A 151 24.89 -17.96 -5.09
CA PHE A 151 23.74 -17.53 -4.31
C PHE A 151 23.86 -17.92 -2.83
N GLU A 152 24.49 -19.05 -2.53
CA GLU A 152 24.78 -19.47 -1.15
C GLU A 152 25.71 -18.49 -0.44
N GLU A 153 26.75 -18.03 -1.14
CA GLU A 153 27.66 -16.99 -0.62
C GLU A 153 26.92 -15.68 -0.36
N LEU A 154 26.01 -15.26 -1.27
CA LEU A 154 25.17 -14.09 -1.04
C LEU A 154 24.33 -14.24 0.23
N LEU A 155 23.65 -15.37 0.41
CA LEU A 155 22.83 -15.64 1.59
C LEU A 155 23.66 -15.64 2.87
N HIS A 156 24.81 -16.31 2.85
CA HIS A 156 25.71 -16.35 3.99
C HIS A 156 26.18 -14.94 4.38
N ARG A 157 26.63 -14.15 3.41
CA ARG A 157 27.08 -12.78 3.66
C ARG A 157 25.95 -11.88 4.15
N ALA A 158 24.75 -12.00 3.56
CA ALA A 158 23.59 -11.20 3.95
C ALA A 158 23.11 -11.50 5.38
N ASP A 159 23.28 -12.74 5.85
CA ASP A 159 22.96 -13.13 7.22
C ASP A 159 24.03 -12.64 8.22
N GLN A 160 25.30 -12.71 7.85
CA GLN A 160 26.41 -12.26 8.70
C GLN A 160 26.53 -10.74 8.79
N ASP A 161 26.22 -10.01 7.72
CA ASP A 161 26.29 -8.55 7.64
C ASP A 161 25.01 -7.97 7.05
N ILE A 162 23.98 -7.92 7.91
CA ILE A 162 22.67 -7.39 7.57
C ILE A 162 22.72 -5.89 7.22
N GLU A 163 23.67 -5.14 7.81
CA GLU A 163 23.80 -3.71 7.59
C GLU A 163 24.32 -3.43 6.18
N TRP A 164 25.39 -4.12 5.78
CA TRP A 164 25.89 -4.10 4.42
C TRP A 164 24.83 -4.53 3.40
N PHE A 165 24.13 -5.63 3.65
CA PHE A 165 23.19 -6.18 2.67
C PHE A 165 22.06 -5.20 2.37
N TRP A 166 21.42 -4.65 3.39
CA TRP A 166 20.31 -3.71 3.19
C TRP A 166 20.75 -2.35 2.66
N ASP A 167 21.95 -1.89 3.00
CA ASP A 167 22.56 -0.71 2.38
C ASP A 167 22.81 -0.92 0.88
N ALA A 168 23.40 -2.06 0.51
CA ALA A 168 23.66 -2.42 -0.88
C ALA A 168 22.35 -2.60 -1.67
N ALA A 169 21.38 -3.31 -1.10
CA ALA A 169 20.10 -3.60 -1.75
C ALA A 169 19.30 -2.32 -2.03
N ILE A 170 19.20 -1.41 -1.05
CA ILE A 170 18.42 -0.18 -1.21
C ILE A 170 19.04 0.78 -2.23
N LYS A 171 20.37 0.77 -2.35
CA LYS A 171 21.12 1.49 -3.38
C LYS A 171 20.98 0.86 -4.77
N ASP A 172 20.96 -0.48 -4.89
CA ASP A 172 20.76 -1.14 -6.20
C ASP A 172 19.36 -0.90 -6.78
N ILE A 173 18.33 -0.92 -5.94
CA ILE A 173 16.96 -0.60 -6.36
C ILE A 173 16.70 0.93 -6.40
N ASP A 174 17.70 1.73 -6.03
CA ASP A 174 17.71 3.19 -6.09
C ASP A 174 16.53 3.82 -5.33
N ILE A 175 16.28 3.48 -4.05
CA ILE A 175 15.26 4.21 -3.27
C ILE A 175 15.73 5.63 -2.97
N ALA A 176 14.88 6.61 -3.26
CA ALA A 176 15.17 8.02 -3.05
C ALA A 176 14.90 8.43 -1.61
N PHE A 177 15.87 9.14 -1.04
CA PHE A 177 15.78 9.84 0.24
C PHE A 177 15.89 11.35 0.02
N TYR A 178 15.08 12.12 0.74
CA TYR A 178 15.27 13.57 0.90
C TYR A 178 16.40 13.90 1.86
N ARG A 179 16.62 13.03 2.85
CA ARG A 179 17.77 13.04 3.76
C ARG A 179 18.25 11.61 3.89
N ASP A 180 19.52 11.38 3.60
CA ASP A 180 20.14 10.07 3.79
C ASP A 180 20.07 9.63 5.25
N TYR A 181 20.08 8.32 5.45
CA TYR A 181 20.10 7.71 6.78
C TYR A 181 21.49 7.77 7.40
N ASP A 182 21.52 7.96 8.71
CA ASP A 182 22.76 7.97 9.51
C ASP A 182 23.20 6.54 9.86
N LYS A 183 22.23 5.61 9.94
CA LYS A 183 22.45 4.19 10.27
C LYS A 183 21.41 3.32 9.57
N VAL A 184 21.80 2.16 9.03
CA VAL A 184 20.86 1.29 8.29
C VAL A 184 19.94 0.54 9.25
N VAL A 185 20.45 0.05 10.39
CA VAL A 185 19.61 -0.64 11.37
C VAL A 185 20.08 -0.40 12.81
N ASP A 186 19.14 -0.11 13.70
CA ASP A 186 19.34 -0.11 15.15
C ASP A 186 18.53 -1.22 15.81
N LEU A 187 19.25 -2.18 16.39
CA LEU A 187 18.71 -3.36 17.08
C LEU A 187 18.86 -3.26 18.60
N SER A 188 19.21 -2.09 19.15
CA SER A 188 19.48 -1.89 20.59
C SER A 188 18.31 -2.26 21.50
N GLN A 189 17.08 -2.25 20.99
CA GLN A 189 15.85 -2.64 21.71
C GLN A 189 15.39 -4.08 21.43
N GLY A 190 16.18 -4.86 20.68
CA GLY A 190 15.82 -6.21 20.23
C GLY A 190 15.20 -6.23 18.83
N LYS A 191 15.28 -7.38 18.15
CA LYS A 191 14.89 -7.54 16.74
C LYS A 191 13.42 -7.23 16.45
N GLN A 192 12.54 -7.41 17.44
CA GLN A 192 11.11 -7.08 17.35
C GLN A 192 10.86 -5.57 17.26
N TRP A 193 11.83 -4.75 17.68
CA TRP A 193 11.77 -3.30 17.73
C TRP A 193 12.85 -2.64 16.83
N ALA A 194 13.30 -3.38 15.82
CA ALA A 194 14.32 -2.91 14.88
C ALA A 194 13.91 -1.58 14.23
N LYS A 195 14.82 -0.59 14.28
CA LYS A 195 14.63 0.69 13.60
C LYS A 195 15.52 0.71 12.36
N TRP A 196 14.89 0.79 11.19
CA TRP A 196 15.58 0.78 9.90
C TRP A 196 15.75 2.18 9.34
N TRP A 197 16.85 2.41 8.63
CA TRP A 197 17.23 3.67 7.98
C TRP A 197 17.10 4.87 8.93
N VAL A 198 17.72 4.76 10.11
CA VAL A 198 17.64 5.74 11.19
C VAL A 198 18.15 7.09 10.72
N GLY A 199 17.35 8.13 10.95
CA GLY A 199 17.63 9.49 10.49
C GLY A 199 17.22 9.74 9.03
N GLY A 200 16.97 8.70 8.25
CA GLY A 200 16.51 8.83 6.87
C GLY A 200 15.17 9.55 6.78
N ARG A 201 15.00 10.40 5.76
CA ARG A 201 13.69 10.96 5.39
C ARG A 201 13.41 10.66 3.94
N MET A 202 12.27 10.03 3.67
CA MET A 202 11.83 9.70 2.32
C MET A 202 10.32 9.83 2.19
N ASN A 203 9.85 9.80 0.94
CA ASN A 203 8.47 9.46 0.62
C ASN A 203 8.52 8.43 -0.51
N ILE A 204 7.84 7.29 -0.34
CA ILE A 204 7.90 6.22 -1.36
C ILE A 204 7.39 6.69 -2.73
N VAL A 205 6.46 7.64 -2.77
CA VAL A 205 5.93 8.23 -4.01
C VAL A 205 7.02 8.97 -4.78
N GLN A 206 8.06 9.50 -4.11
CA GLN A 206 9.23 10.05 -4.80
C GLN A 206 9.95 8.99 -5.64
N SER A 207 10.01 7.77 -5.11
CA SER A 207 10.67 6.65 -5.78
C SER A 207 9.79 6.04 -6.87
N CYS A 208 8.50 5.89 -6.59
CA CYS A 208 7.57 5.26 -7.52
C CYS A 208 7.07 6.18 -8.63
N LEU A 209 7.05 7.51 -8.41
CA LEU A 209 6.32 8.43 -9.28
C LEU A 209 7.06 9.76 -9.51
N ASP A 210 7.41 10.52 -8.46
CA ASP A 210 7.83 11.92 -8.66
C ASP A 210 9.15 12.02 -9.43
N ARG A 211 10.09 11.07 -9.28
CA ARG A 211 11.32 11.04 -10.09
C ARG A 211 11.08 10.79 -11.58
N HIS A 212 9.91 10.26 -11.92
CA HIS A 212 9.53 9.82 -13.26
C HIS A 212 8.56 10.80 -13.95
N ARG A 213 8.20 11.90 -13.27
CA ARG A 213 7.20 12.86 -13.75
C ARG A 213 7.68 13.71 -14.92
N ASP A 214 8.99 13.87 -15.07
CA ASP A 214 9.63 14.76 -16.04
C ASP A 214 10.37 13.94 -17.12
N GLY A 215 10.49 14.51 -18.33
CA GLY A 215 11.23 13.90 -19.45
C GLY A 215 10.55 12.69 -20.08
N ASP A 216 11.31 11.92 -20.86
CA ASP A 216 10.79 10.82 -21.69
C ASP A 216 10.11 9.71 -20.87
N PHE A 217 10.46 9.58 -19.59
CA PHE A 217 9.87 8.56 -18.73
C PHE A 217 8.39 8.86 -18.41
N ALA A 218 7.99 10.13 -18.40
CA ALA A 218 6.62 10.53 -18.11
C ALA A 218 5.60 9.91 -19.09
N GLY A 219 6.00 9.68 -20.34
CA GLY A 219 5.18 9.07 -21.38
C GLY A 219 5.10 7.54 -21.32
N LYS A 220 5.86 6.87 -20.44
CA LYS A 220 5.80 5.40 -20.31
C LYS A 220 4.54 4.97 -19.58
N LEU A 221 4.02 3.78 -19.91
CA LEU A 221 2.89 3.19 -19.21
C LEU A 221 3.27 2.83 -17.77
N ALA A 222 2.53 3.36 -16.79
CA ALA A 222 2.64 3.03 -15.38
C ALA A 222 1.58 2.00 -14.96
N ILE A 223 0.34 2.17 -15.45
CA ILE A 223 -0.78 1.28 -15.15
C ILE A 223 -1.38 0.79 -16.46
N ILE A 224 -1.55 -0.52 -16.56
CA ILE A 224 -2.42 -1.18 -17.52
C ILE A 224 -3.45 -1.90 -16.66
N TRP A 225 -4.70 -1.46 -16.76
CA TRP A 225 -5.81 -2.05 -16.03
C TRP A 225 -6.76 -2.72 -17.03
N GLU A 226 -7.20 -3.91 -16.69
CA GLU A 226 -8.15 -4.71 -17.47
C GLU A 226 -9.38 -4.94 -16.60
N GLY A 227 -10.53 -4.47 -17.07
CA GLY A 227 -11.82 -4.69 -16.44
C GLY A 227 -12.37 -6.09 -16.78
N GLU A 228 -13.32 -6.54 -15.97
CA GLU A 228 -13.99 -7.84 -16.17
C GLU A 228 -14.69 -7.96 -17.53
N PRO A 229 -15.34 -6.91 -18.07
CA PRO A 229 -15.86 -6.91 -19.46
C PRO A 229 -14.79 -6.92 -20.56
N GLY A 230 -13.50 -6.89 -20.21
CA GLY A 230 -12.37 -6.83 -21.15
C GLY A 230 -11.97 -5.42 -21.59
N ASP A 231 -12.54 -4.38 -20.98
CA ASP A 231 -12.12 -3.00 -21.19
C ASP A 231 -10.72 -2.75 -20.63
N VAL A 232 -9.90 -1.99 -21.37
CA VAL A 232 -8.52 -1.73 -20.99
C VAL A 232 -8.28 -0.25 -20.84
N ARG A 233 -7.88 0.18 -19.63
CA ARG A 233 -7.43 1.53 -19.35
C ARG A 233 -5.93 1.55 -19.17
N ARG A 234 -5.29 2.59 -19.71
CA ARG A 234 -3.85 2.80 -19.63
C ARG A 234 -3.60 4.17 -19.03
N LEU A 235 -2.69 4.24 -18.07
CA LEU A 235 -2.19 5.49 -17.53
C LEU A 235 -0.68 5.52 -17.71
N THR A 236 -0.20 6.58 -18.32
CA THR A 236 1.22 6.93 -18.32
C THR A 236 1.68 7.40 -16.95
N TYR A 237 2.99 7.43 -16.71
CA TYR A 237 3.56 7.99 -15.47
C TYR A 237 3.13 9.45 -15.25
N GLY A 238 3.08 10.26 -16.31
CA GLY A 238 2.64 11.66 -16.24
C GLY A 238 1.15 11.81 -15.91
N GLU A 239 0.28 10.99 -16.51
CA GLU A 239 -1.15 10.98 -16.19
C GLU A 239 -1.40 10.52 -14.74
N LEU A 240 -0.68 9.48 -14.30
CA LEU A 240 -0.75 8.99 -12.93
C LEU A 240 -0.28 10.06 -11.93
N ASP A 241 0.86 10.73 -12.18
CA ASP A 241 1.34 11.81 -11.32
C ASP A 241 0.36 12.98 -11.25
N SER A 242 -0.21 13.38 -12.38
CA SER A 242 -1.23 14.44 -12.42
C SER A 242 -2.44 14.10 -11.54
N GLN A 243 -2.99 12.88 -11.67
CA GLN A 243 -4.12 12.45 -10.86
C GLN A 243 -3.76 12.33 -9.37
N VAL A 244 -2.61 11.72 -9.05
CA VAL A 244 -2.12 11.59 -7.67
C VAL A 244 -1.91 12.97 -7.03
N SER A 245 -1.28 13.90 -7.75
CA SER A 245 -1.00 15.25 -7.26
C SER A 245 -2.27 16.07 -7.06
N ARG A 246 -3.28 15.92 -7.95
CA ARG A 246 -4.60 16.54 -7.78
C ARG A 246 -5.31 16.02 -6.53
N LEU A 247 -5.36 14.71 -6.34
CA LEU A 247 -6.02 14.10 -5.17
C LEU A 247 -5.26 14.43 -3.87
N ALA A 248 -3.92 14.37 -3.86
CA ALA A 248 -3.11 14.79 -2.72
C ALA A 248 -3.37 16.26 -2.34
N GLY A 249 -3.53 17.15 -3.33
CA GLY A 249 -3.93 18.54 -3.11
C GLY A 249 -5.33 18.66 -2.49
N ALA A 250 -6.30 17.87 -2.96
CA ALA A 250 -7.65 17.84 -2.40
C ALA A 250 -7.66 17.34 -0.95
N LEU A 251 -6.94 16.26 -0.64
CA LEU A 251 -6.79 15.73 0.73
C LEU A 251 -6.21 16.78 1.68
N ARG A 252 -5.17 17.50 1.26
CA ARG A 252 -4.61 18.61 2.06
C ARG A 252 -5.61 19.74 2.30
N ARG A 253 -6.41 20.10 1.29
CA ARG A 253 -7.48 21.12 1.45
C ARG A 253 -8.59 20.68 2.41
N LEU A 254 -8.87 19.38 2.47
CA LEU A 254 -9.79 18.80 3.45
C LEU A 254 -9.18 18.67 4.87
N GLY A 255 -7.92 19.10 5.05
CA GLY A 255 -7.26 19.14 6.34
C GLY A 255 -6.50 17.87 6.73
N VAL A 256 -6.31 16.92 5.79
CA VAL A 256 -5.52 15.71 6.04
C VAL A 256 -4.05 16.07 6.25
N ARG A 257 -3.47 15.52 7.32
CA ARG A 257 -2.07 15.70 7.73
C ARG A 257 -1.31 14.38 7.79
N GLN A 258 0.01 14.48 7.92
CA GLN A 258 0.85 13.32 8.16
C GLN A 258 0.40 12.58 9.43
N GLY A 259 0.23 11.26 9.32
CA GLY A 259 -0.24 10.39 10.40
C GLY A 259 -1.76 10.24 10.50
N ASP A 260 -2.55 11.03 9.78
CA ASP A 260 -3.99 10.80 9.67
C ASP A 260 -4.26 9.49 8.93
N ARG A 261 -5.36 8.80 9.26
CA ARG A 261 -5.72 7.54 8.62
C ARG A 261 -6.75 7.77 7.52
N ILE A 262 -6.55 7.14 6.36
CA ILE A 262 -7.50 7.14 5.25
C ILE A 262 -7.92 5.71 4.96
N GLY A 263 -9.21 5.42 5.16
CA GLY A 263 -9.84 4.20 4.67
C GLY A 263 -10.02 4.26 3.15
N ILE A 264 -9.58 3.21 2.45
CA ILE A 264 -9.76 3.07 1.00
C ILE A 264 -10.64 1.84 0.75
N PHE A 265 -11.90 2.07 0.41
CA PHE A 265 -12.88 1.03 0.09
C PHE A 265 -13.30 1.17 -1.38
N MET A 266 -12.61 0.45 -2.25
CA MET A 266 -12.82 0.47 -3.71
C MET A 266 -12.48 -0.91 -4.28
N PRO A 267 -13.13 -1.34 -5.39
CA PRO A 267 -12.71 -2.52 -6.13
C PRO A 267 -11.35 -2.28 -6.81
N MET A 268 -10.77 -3.31 -7.44
CA MET A 268 -9.51 -3.19 -8.20
C MET A 268 -9.69 -2.36 -9.49
N CYS A 269 -9.76 -1.05 -9.35
CA CYS A 269 -9.79 -0.06 -10.44
C CYS A 269 -8.51 0.81 -10.44
N PRO A 270 -8.21 1.53 -11.54
CA PRO A 270 -7.04 2.42 -11.61
C PRO A 270 -6.98 3.46 -10.47
N GLU A 271 -8.15 3.93 -10.02
CA GLU A 271 -8.29 4.93 -8.96
C GLU A 271 -7.78 4.44 -7.60
N VAL A 272 -7.68 3.12 -7.36
CA VAL A 272 -7.03 2.57 -6.16
C VAL A 272 -5.56 2.99 -6.11
N ALA A 273 -4.84 2.85 -7.21
CA ALA A 273 -3.43 3.24 -7.26
C ALA A 273 -3.28 4.75 -7.04
N VAL A 274 -4.17 5.56 -7.65
CA VAL A 274 -4.20 7.01 -7.45
C VAL A 274 -4.43 7.36 -5.97
N SER A 275 -5.39 6.69 -5.32
CA SER A 275 -5.76 6.96 -3.92
C SER A 275 -4.68 6.56 -2.94
N VAL A 276 -4.08 5.37 -3.13
CA VAL A 276 -2.96 4.88 -2.32
C VAL A 276 -1.76 5.81 -2.43
N LEU A 277 -1.37 6.19 -3.65
CA LEU A 277 -0.22 7.07 -3.87
C LEU A 277 -0.51 8.50 -3.37
N ALA A 278 -1.73 9.01 -3.52
CA ALA A 278 -2.08 10.33 -2.98
C ALA A 278 -2.05 10.38 -1.46
N ALA A 279 -2.60 9.34 -0.79
CA ALA A 279 -2.52 9.19 0.67
C ALA A 279 -1.06 9.11 1.15
N ALA A 280 -0.24 8.29 0.50
CA ALA A 280 1.19 8.21 0.80
C ALA A 280 1.93 9.53 0.54
N LYS A 281 1.59 10.26 -0.53
CA LYS A 281 2.19 11.56 -0.89
C LYS A 281 1.92 12.64 0.17
N VAL A 282 0.79 12.58 0.88
CA VAL A 282 0.48 13.49 2.00
C VAL A 282 0.97 12.97 3.35
N GLY A 283 1.56 11.78 3.41
CA GLY A 283 2.05 11.15 4.64
C GLY A 283 0.94 10.56 5.51
N ALA A 284 -0.24 10.32 4.93
CA ALA A 284 -1.34 9.64 5.64
C ALA A 284 -1.06 8.13 5.74
N VAL A 285 -1.66 7.51 6.75
CA VAL A 285 -1.66 6.07 6.96
C VAL A 285 -2.81 5.45 6.17
N ILE A 286 -2.49 4.57 5.24
CA ILE A 286 -3.47 3.91 4.38
C ILE A 286 -4.08 2.73 5.13
N ILE A 287 -5.42 2.66 5.15
CA ILE A 287 -6.19 1.52 5.63
C ILE A 287 -6.93 0.94 4.42
N PRO A 288 -6.36 -0.06 3.73
CA PRO A 288 -7.04 -0.70 2.61
C PRO A 288 -8.17 -1.57 3.14
N LEU A 289 -9.36 -1.42 2.56
CA LEU A 289 -10.55 -2.19 2.90
C LEU A 289 -10.94 -3.02 1.68
N PHE A 290 -10.94 -4.35 1.85
CA PHE A 290 -11.30 -5.26 0.77
C PHE A 290 -12.76 -5.04 0.37
N SER A 291 -13.02 -4.80 -0.93
CA SER A 291 -14.35 -4.44 -1.43
C SER A 291 -15.41 -5.53 -1.28
N GLY A 292 -15.00 -6.77 -1.01
CA GLY A 292 -15.91 -7.89 -0.74
C GLY A 292 -16.32 -8.02 0.73
N TYR A 293 -15.86 -7.15 1.63
CA TYR A 293 -16.31 -7.16 3.02
C TYR A 293 -17.74 -6.66 3.16
N GLY A 294 -18.49 -7.31 4.05
CA GLY A 294 -19.79 -6.82 4.49
C GLY A 294 -19.66 -5.57 5.37
N PRO A 295 -20.75 -4.79 5.52
CA PRO A 295 -20.73 -3.53 6.28
C PRO A 295 -20.20 -3.67 7.70
N GLU A 296 -20.51 -4.77 8.38
CA GLU A 296 -20.10 -5.04 9.77
C GLU A 296 -18.59 -5.22 9.92
N ALA A 297 -17.90 -5.66 8.87
CA ALA A 297 -16.44 -5.79 8.88
C ALA A 297 -15.72 -4.45 8.59
N ILE A 298 -16.44 -3.46 8.06
CA ILE A 298 -15.92 -2.13 7.72
C ILE A 298 -16.14 -1.13 8.87
N ALA A 299 -17.25 -1.25 9.59
CA ALA A 299 -17.67 -0.36 10.67
C ALA A 299 -16.76 -0.41 11.91
#